data_AF-A0A9E2QY30-F1
#
_entry.id   AF-A0A9E2QY30-F1
#
_cell.length_a   1.000
_cell.length_b   1.000
_cell.length_c   1.000
_cell.angle_alpha   90.00
_cell.angle_beta   90.00
_cell.angle_gamma   90.00
#
_symmetry.space_group_name_H-M   'P 1'
#
loop_
_entity.id
_entity.type
_entity.pdbx_description
1 polymer ?
#
loop_
_entity_poly.entity_id
_entity_poly.type
_entity_poly.pdbx_seq_one_letter_code
_entity_poly.pdbx_strand_id
1 'polypeptide(L)'
;SGPVGVYRAADAATKEGWPAVIYLGVVLSISLAVFNILPVPALDGGRLVFLLTELIFRKRIIAEQLEGWLHMVGFAALMLLILLITISDVRGLI
;
A
#
# COMPACT_ATOMS: atom_id res chain seq x y z
N SER A 1 -3.35 6.31 12.42
CA SER A 1 -2.59 5.17 12.96
C SER A 1 -1.70 4.63 11.86
N GLY A 2 -0.41 4.98 11.88
CA GLY A 2 0.55 4.42 10.94
C GLY A 2 0.98 3.01 11.33
N PRO A 3 2.14 2.54 10.85
CA PRO A 3 2.67 1.20 11.10
C PRO A 3 2.74 0.84 12.60
N VAL A 4 3.03 1.84 13.45
CA VAL A 4 3.13 1.64 14.89
C VAL A 4 1.76 1.41 15.53
N GLY A 5 0.71 2.08 15.01
CA GLY A 5 -0.66 1.84 15.45
C GLY A 5 -1.17 0.44 15.08
N VAL A 6 -0.78 -0.07 13.92
CA VAL A 6 -1.09 -1.46 13.51
C VAL A 6 -0.40 -2.46 14.44
N TYR A 7 0.84 -2.22 14.82
CA TYR A 7 1.55 -3.07 15.80
C TYR A 7 0.82 -3.12 17.15
N ARG A 8 0.34 -1.97 17.65
CA ARG A 8 -0.42 -1.93 18.92
C ARG A 8 -1.76 -2.66 18.82
N ALA A 9 -2.44 -2.55 17.69
CA ALA A 9 -3.68 -3.29 17.44
C ALA A 9 -3.43 -4.80 17.36
N ALA A 10 -2.33 -5.22 16.73
CA ALA A 10 -1.89 -6.62 16.72
C ALA A 10 -1.54 -7.12 18.13
N ASP A 11 -0.79 -6.34 18.93
CA ASP A 11 -0.46 -6.70 20.32
C ASP A 11 -1.73 -6.86 21.18
N ALA A 12 -2.71 -5.96 21.03
CA ALA A 12 -4.00 -6.08 21.69
C ALA A 12 -4.78 -7.35 21.24
N ALA A 13 -4.82 -7.62 19.93
CA ALA A 13 -5.51 -8.79 19.39
C ALA A 13 -4.88 -10.11 19.86
N THR A 14 -3.56 -10.19 20.01
CA THR A 14 -2.90 -11.40 20.53
C THR A 14 -3.25 -11.70 21.99
N LYS A 15 -3.56 -10.67 22.79
CA LYS A 15 -4.00 -10.81 24.18
C LYS A 15 -5.46 -11.25 24.29
N GLU A 16 -6.30 -10.92 23.31
CA GLU A 16 -7.70 -11.37 23.22
C GLU A 16 -7.84 -12.79 22.65
N GLY A 17 -6.84 -13.29 21.92
CA GLY A 17 -6.75 -14.65 21.42
C GLY A 17 -6.91 -14.79 19.90
N TRP A 18 -6.79 -16.03 19.40
CA TRP A 18 -6.75 -16.33 17.97
C TRP A 18 -7.91 -15.75 17.12
N PRO A 19 -9.17 -15.74 17.57
CA PRO A 19 -10.26 -15.14 16.79
C PRO A 19 -10.06 -13.65 16.51
N ALA A 20 -9.54 -12.88 17.49
CA ALA A 20 -9.29 -11.45 17.34
C ALA A 20 -8.14 -11.19 16.36
N VAL A 21 -7.10 -12.02 16.38
CA VAL A 21 -5.98 -11.95 15.42
C VAL A 21 -6.46 -12.21 14.00
N ILE A 22 -7.30 -13.23 13.79
CA ILE A 22 -7.87 -13.54 12.48
C ILE A 22 -8.75 -12.39 12.00
N TYR A 23 -9.61 -11.85 12.86
CA TYR A 23 -10.46 -10.72 12.54
C TYR A 23 -9.64 -9.49 12.10
N LEU A 24 -8.61 -9.14 12.88
CA LEU A 24 -7.69 -8.06 12.54
C LEU A 24 -6.98 -8.32 11.21
N GLY A 25 -6.52 -9.54 10.98
CA GLY A 25 -5.90 -9.96 9.72
C GLY A 25 -6.84 -9.79 8.51
N VAL A 26 -8.12 -10.16 8.65
CA VAL A 26 -9.14 -9.99 7.60
C VAL A 26 -9.36 -8.51 7.29
N VAL A 27 -9.56 -7.67 8.31
CA VAL A 27 -9.79 -6.23 8.14
C VAL A 27 -8.59 -5.55 7.47
N LEU A 28 -7.36 -5.88 7.89
CA LEU A 28 -6.15 -5.36 7.27
C LEU A 28 -6.01 -5.84 5.82
N SER A 29 -6.27 -7.12 5.55
CA SER A 29 -6.17 -7.69 4.20
C SER A 29 -7.15 -7.04 3.22
N ILE A 30 -8.40 -6.83 3.63
CA ILE A 30 -9.40 -6.14 2.82
C ILE A 30 -8.98 -4.69 2.56
N SER A 31 -8.49 -4.00 3.60
CA SER A 31 -8.02 -2.62 3.45
C SER A 31 -6.87 -2.54 2.44
N LEU A 32 -5.88 -3.43 2.56
CA LEU A 32 -4.76 -3.52 1.62
C LEU A 32 -5.20 -3.86 0.20
N ALA A 33 -6.18 -4.77 0.04
CA ALA A 33 -6.73 -5.10 -1.28
C ALA A 33 -7.38 -3.89 -1.95
N VAL A 34 -8.15 -3.09 -1.19
CA VAL A 34 -8.76 -1.85 -1.70
C VAL A 34 -7.68 -0.83 -2.09
N PHE A 35 -6.67 -0.62 -1.24
CA PHE A 35 -5.55 0.28 -1.55
C PHE A 35 -4.74 -0.18 -2.77
N ASN A 36 -4.52 -1.49 -2.93
CA ASN A 36 -3.78 -2.06 -4.07
C ASN A 36 -4.51 -1.90 -5.41
N ILE A 37 -5.84 -1.76 -5.44
CA ILE A 37 -6.62 -1.55 -6.66
C ILE A 37 -6.59 -0.09 -7.12
N LEU A 38 -6.22 0.86 -6.23
CA LEU A 38 -6.13 2.26 -6.60
C LEU A 38 -5.03 2.47 -7.67
N PRO A 39 -5.26 3.36 -8.66
CA PRO A 39 -4.31 3.65 -9.74
C PRO A 39 -3.15 4.53 -9.25
N VAL A 40 -2.42 4.05 -8.25
CA VAL A 40 -1.28 4.76 -7.66
C VAL A 40 0.01 4.14 -8.20
N PRO A 41 0.94 4.92 -8.77
CA PRO A 41 2.24 4.42 -9.21
C PRO A 41 2.96 3.80 -8.00
N ALA A 42 3.46 2.57 -8.15
CA ALA A 42 4.06 1.65 -7.15
C ALA A 42 3.18 0.52 -6.62
N LEU A 43 1.84 0.62 -6.72
CA LEU A 43 0.92 -0.44 -6.31
C LEU A 43 0.54 -1.34 -7.49
N ASP A 44 0.17 -2.59 -7.22
CA ASP A 44 -0.13 -3.60 -8.25
C ASP A 44 -1.25 -3.15 -9.21
N GLY A 45 -2.24 -2.41 -8.69
CA GLY A 45 -3.35 -1.85 -9.47
C GLY A 45 -2.95 -0.75 -10.44
N GLY A 46 -1.87 0.00 -10.18
CA GLY A 46 -1.34 0.99 -11.12
C GLY A 46 -0.90 0.34 -12.44
N ARG A 47 -0.14 -0.75 -12.33
CA ARG A 47 0.28 -1.56 -13.49
C ARG A 47 -0.92 -2.20 -14.19
N LEU A 48 -1.88 -2.71 -13.43
CA LEU A 48 -3.10 -3.29 -14.00
C LEU A 48 -3.87 -2.27 -14.85
N VAL A 49 -3.99 -1.03 -14.39
CA VAL A 49 -4.65 0.05 -15.13
C VAL A 49 -3.89 0.39 -16.41
N PHE A 50 -2.56 0.47 -16.39
CA PHE A 50 -1.76 0.67 -17.60
C PHE A 50 -1.96 -0.47 -18.62
N LEU A 51 -1.93 -1.72 -18.19
CA LEU A 51 -2.20 -2.88 -19.04
C LEU A 51 -3.62 -2.88 -19.60
N LEU A 52 -4.63 -2.51 -18.79
CA LEU A 52 -6.01 -2.38 -19.25
C LEU A 52 -6.15 -1.28 -20.30
N THR A 53 -5.47 -0.14 -20.14
CA THR A 53 -5.44 0.90 -21.16
C THR A 53 -4.74 0.41 -22.45
N GLU A 54 -3.63 -0.32 -22.36
CA GLU A 54 -2.99 -0.89 -23.55
C GLU A 54 -3.92 -1.87 -24.28
N LEU A 55 -4.68 -2.70 -23.54
CA LEU A 55 -5.65 -3.64 -24.09
C LEU A 55 -6.82 -2.93 -24.80
N ILE A 56 -7.36 -1.87 -24.18
CA ILE A 56 -8.49 -1.09 -24.71
C ILE A 56 -8.07 -0.31 -25.96
N PHE A 57 -6.93 0.37 -25.92
CA PHE A 57 -6.48 1.25 -27.00
C PHE A 57 -5.65 0.52 -28.08
N ARG A 58 -5.34 -0.77 -27.88
CA ARG A 58 -4.55 -1.64 -28.79
C ARG A 58 -3.22 -1.01 -29.25
N LYS A 59 -2.72 -0.05 -28.50
CA LYS A 59 -1.46 0.67 -28.73
C LYS A 59 -0.84 1.01 -27.40
N ARG A 60 0.48 0.91 -27.31
CA ARG A 60 1.26 1.41 -26.18
C ARG A 60 1.13 2.94 -26.14
N ILE A 61 0.33 3.45 -25.22
CA ILE A 61 0.15 4.89 -25.00
C ILE A 61 1.39 5.50 -24.33
N ILE A 62 2.10 4.70 -23.53
CA ILE A 62 3.24 5.13 -22.72
C ILE A 62 4.44 4.25 -23.08
N ALA A 63 5.63 4.84 -23.19
CA ALA A 63 6.85 4.09 -23.40
C ALA A 63 7.17 3.24 -22.16
N GLU A 64 7.61 2.00 -22.34
CA GLU A 64 7.95 1.06 -21.25
C GLU A 64 8.97 1.65 -20.26
N GLN A 65 9.89 2.47 -20.75
CA GLN A 65 10.84 3.21 -19.92
C GLN A 65 10.15 4.25 -19.02
N LEU A 66 9.14 4.96 -19.54
CA LEU A 66 8.36 5.95 -18.78
C LEU A 66 7.51 5.28 -17.70
N GLU A 67 6.92 4.12 -17.98
CA GLU A 67 6.18 3.33 -16.99
C GLU A 67 7.10 2.88 -15.85
N GLY A 68 8.28 2.34 -16.18
CA GLY A 68 9.27 1.94 -15.19
C GLY A 68 9.74 3.10 -14.30
N TRP A 69 10.00 4.27 -14.89
CA TRP A 69 10.37 5.49 -14.14
C TRP A 69 9.23 5.99 -13.25
N LEU A 70 7.98 6.01 -13.74
CA LEU A 70 6.81 6.40 -12.95
C LEU A 70 6.59 5.47 -11.76
N HIS A 71 6.72 4.16 -11.95
CA HIS A 71 6.65 3.19 -10.87
C HIS A 71 7.79 3.37 -9.85
N MET A 72 9.02 3.59 -10.32
CA MET A 72 10.18 3.77 -9.43
C MET A 72 10.05 5.06 -8.60
N VAL A 73 9.64 6.17 -9.22
CA VAL A 73 9.40 7.45 -8.53
C VAL A 73 8.24 7.32 -7.54
N GLY A 74 7.14 6.69 -7.95
CA GLY A 74 6.01 6.41 -7.05
C GLY A 74 6.42 5.55 -5.85
N PHE A 75 7.26 4.54 -6.08
CA PHE A 75 7.70 3.63 -5.03
C PHE A 75 8.64 4.34 -4.05
N ALA A 76 9.57 5.14 -4.57
CA ALA A 76 10.44 5.97 -3.75
C ALA A 76 9.65 6.99 -2.91
N ALA A 77 8.63 7.63 -3.50
CA ALA A 77 7.75 8.55 -2.79
C ALA A 77 6.92 7.84 -1.70
N LEU A 78 6.41 6.63 -1.97
CA LEU A 78 5.68 5.81 -1.00
C LEU A 78 6.59 5.38 0.15
N MET A 79 7.81 4.93 -0.13
CA MET A 79 8.81 4.59 0.89
C MET A 79 9.16 5.78 1.77
N LEU A 80 9.34 6.96 1.16
CA LEU A 80 9.59 8.19 1.90
C LEU A 80 8.38 8.55 2.79
N LEU A 81 7.16 8.43 2.26
CA LEU A 81 5.94 8.70 3.02
C LEU A 81 5.80 7.75 4.22
N ILE A 82 6.06 6.46 4.04
CA ILE A 82 6.06 5.47 5.13
C ILE A 82 7.09 5.85 6.19
N LEU A 83 8.29 6.27 5.79
CA LEU A 83 9.33 6.72 6.71
C LEU A 83 8.87 7.95 7.52
N LEU A 84 8.30 8.95 6.84
CA LEU A 84 7.81 10.18 7.48
C LEU A 84 6.67 9.90 8.48
N ILE A 85 5.70 9.08 8.09
CA ILE A 85 4.59 8.65 8.96
C ILE A 85 5.14 7.88 10.16
N THR A 86 6.09 6.97 9.95
CA THR A 86 6.70 6.18 11.03
C THR A 86 7.44 7.08 12.02
N ILE A 87 8.24 8.04 11.54
CA ILE A 87 8.94 9.01 12.40
C ILE A 87 7.94 9.89 13.16
N SER A 88 6.83 10.29 12.52
CA SER A 88 5.78 11.08 13.15
C SER A 88 5.04 10.28 14.23
N ASP A 89 4.69 9.02 13.96
CA ASP A 89 4.08 8.12 14.93
C ASP A 89 5.02 7.89 16.12
N VAL A 90 6.32 7.67 15.87
CA VAL A 90 7.32 7.47 16.93
C VAL A 90 7.54 8.74 17.76
N ARG A 91 7.60 9.93 17.14
CA ARG A 91 7.69 11.20 17.89
C ARG A 91 6.44 11.50 18.69
N GLY A 92 5.26 11.11 18.22
CA GLY A 92 4.03 11.23 19.01
C GLY A 92 3.95 10.26 20.20
N LEU A 93 4.88 9.30 20.29
CA LEU A 93 4.97 8.31 21.37
C LEU A 93 6.03 8.66 22.44
N ILE A 94 6.97 9.57 22.15
CA ILE A 94 7.99 10.08 23.09
C ILE A 94 7.46 11.34 23.76
#